data_AF-K1TBN9-F1
#
_entry.id   AF-K1TBN9-F1
#
_cell.length_a   1.000
_cell.length_b   1.000
_cell.length_c   1.000
_cell.angle_alpha   90.00
_cell.angle_beta   90.00
_cell.angle_gamma   90.00
#
_symmetry.space_group_name_H-M   'P 1'
#
loop_
_entity.id
_entity.type
_entity.pdbx_description
1 polymer ?
#
loop_
_entity_poly.entity_id
_entity_poly.type
_entity_poly.pdbx_seq_one_letter_code
_entity_poly.pdbx_strand_id
1 'polypeptide(L)' 'MMKTMKMNKYFSMAALGALALTFGSCENGTPEFDDYEGGTSVYFAHQNVERILVLGNDENRDNTKDNEHIINIVST' A
#
# COMPACT_ATOMS: atom_id res chain seq x y z
N MET A 1 -17.95 -60.07 2.56
CA MET A 1 -17.84 -58.88 1.69
C MET A 1 -17.75 -57.64 2.56
N MET A 2 -16.55 -57.09 2.78
CA MET A 2 -16.37 -55.90 3.60
C MET A 2 -16.57 -54.66 2.71
N LYS A 3 -17.55 -53.83 3.07
CA LYS A 3 -18.02 -52.69 2.27
C LYS A 3 -16.97 -51.57 2.31
N THR A 4 -16.18 -51.45 1.25
CA THR A 4 -15.17 -50.40 1.05
C THR A 4 -15.83 -49.07 0.71
N MET A 5 -16.46 -48.44 1.68
CA MET A 5 -16.82 -47.02 1.57
C MET A 5 -16.97 -46.45 2.97
N LYS A 6 -15.95 -45.70 3.44
CA LYS A 6 -16.10 -44.67 4.49
C LYS A 6 -14.82 -43.88 4.74
N MET A 7 -13.61 -44.39 4.44
CA MET A 7 -12.36 -43.68 4.70
C MET A 7 -12.19 -42.39 3.86
N ASN A 8 -12.56 -42.42 2.57
CA ASN A 8 -12.33 -41.30 1.64
C ASN A 8 -13.08 -40.02 1.99
N LYS A 9 -14.28 -40.11 2.58
CA LYS A 9 -15.07 -38.91 2.92
C LYS A 9 -14.43 -38.13 4.08
N TYR A 10 -14.01 -38.85 5.13
CA TYR A 10 -13.31 -38.25 6.26
C TYR A 10 -11.95 -37.69 5.85
N PHE A 11 -11.24 -38.41 4.98
CA PHE A 11 -9.98 -37.91 4.42
C PHE A 11 -10.18 -36.64 3.60
N SER A 12 -11.24 -36.57 2.78
CA SER A 12 -11.57 -35.36 2.02
C SER A 12 -11.97 -34.17 2.91
N MET A 13 -12.69 -34.43 4.00
CA MET A 13 -13.07 -33.39 4.98
C MET A 13 -11.86 -32.89 5.77
N ALA A 14 -10.95 -33.79 6.15
CA ALA A 14 -9.69 -33.42 6.78
C ALA A 14 -8.80 -32.59 5.83
N ALA A 15 -8.73 -32.97 4.55
CA ALA A 15 -7.98 -32.23 3.54
C ALA A 15 -8.57 -30.82 3.29
N LEU A 16 -9.90 -30.69 3.24
CA LEU A 16 -10.57 -29.38 3.12
C LEU A 16 -10.35 -28.50 4.36
N GLY A 17 -10.37 -29.08 5.56
CA GLY A 17 -10.04 -28.36 6.80
C GLY A 17 -8.58 -27.87 6.82
N ALA A 18 -7.64 -28.71 6.36
CA ALA A 18 -6.24 -28.31 6.21
C ALA A 18 -6.06 -27.19 5.17
N LEU A 19 -6.77 -27.25 4.04
CA LEU A 19 -6.76 -26.19 3.02
C LEU A 19 -7.27 -24.86 3.58
N ALA A 20 -8.34 -24.87 4.37
CA ALA A 20 -8.91 -23.66 4.97
C ALA A 20 -7.91 -22.94 5.91
N LEU A 21 -7.01 -23.66 6.58
CA LEU A 21 -5.94 -23.09 7.40
C LEU A 21 -4.83 -22.41 6.56
N THR A 22 -4.70 -22.77 5.27
CA THR A 22 -3.72 -22.16 4.36
C THR A 22 -4.21 -20.88 3.67
N PHE A 23 -5.53 -20.58 3.71
CA PHE A 23 -6.11 -19.38 3.08
C PHE A 23 -6.30 -18.20 4.06
N GLY A 24 -5.64 -18.23 5.21
CA GLY A 24 -5.65 -17.12 6.17
C GLY A 24 -4.80 -15.93 5.72
N SER A 25 -5.25 -15.19 4.71
CA SER A 25 -4.80 -13.81 4.48
C SER A 25 -6.00 -12.88 4.52
N CYS A 26 -6.61 -12.78 5.71
CA CYS A 26 -7.51 -11.68 6.04
C CYS A 26 -6.74 -10.38 6.32
N GLU A 27 -5.42 -10.48 6.49
CA GLU A 27 -4.55 -9.34 6.69
C GLU A 27 -3.45 -9.36 5.63
N ASN A 28 -3.11 -8.17 5.15
CA ASN A 28 -1.91 -7.97 4.34
C ASN A 28 -0.69 -8.34 5.19
N GLY A 29 0.31 -8.98 4.59
CA GLY A 29 1.57 -9.27 5.27
C GLY A 29 2.22 -8.00 5.83
N THR A 30 3.03 -8.16 6.87
CA THR A 30 3.86 -7.08 7.39
C THR A 30 4.81 -6.59 6.29
N PRO A 31 4.92 -5.27 6.07
CA PRO A 31 5.88 -4.74 5.10
C PRO A 31 7.30 -5.16 5.50
N GLU A 32 7.98 -5.88 4.61
CA GLU A 32 9.38 -6.31 4.76
C GLU A 32 10.18 -5.60 3.66
N PHE A 33 10.56 -4.36 3.93
CA PHE A 33 11.55 -3.63 3.13
C PHE A 33 12.78 -3.39 4.02
N ASP A 34 13.97 -3.41 3.45
CA ASP A 34 15.23 -3.25 4.21
C ASP A 34 15.30 -1.90 4.97
N ASP A 35 14.52 -0.91 4.53
CA ASP A 35 14.39 0.43 5.13
C ASP A 35 13.05 0.64 5.87
N TYR A 36 12.29 -0.43 6.14
CA TYR A 36 11.02 -0.31 6.85
C TYR A 36 11.25 -0.06 8.34
N GLU A 37 11.18 1.21 8.75
CA GLU A 37 11.41 1.63 10.14
C GLU A 37 10.24 1.35 11.11
N GLY A 38 9.21 0.61 10.68
CA GLY A 38 8.07 0.25 11.53
C GLY A 38 7.12 1.40 11.89
N GLY A 39 7.18 2.51 11.13
CA GLY A 39 6.35 3.71 11.32
C GLY A 39 5.42 4.03 10.14
N THR A 40 4.77 5.20 10.18
CA THR A 40 3.98 5.74 9.07
C THR A 40 4.91 6.05 7.89
N SER A 41 4.66 5.42 6.74
CA SER A 41 5.40 5.74 5.51
C SER A 41 4.97 7.10 4.98
N VAL A 42 5.95 7.95 4.66
CA VAL A 42 5.73 9.20 3.92
C VAL A 42 5.80 8.91 2.43
N TYR A 43 5.01 9.64 1.63
CA TYR A 43 5.06 9.49 0.17
C TYR A 43 4.84 10.81 -0.54
N PHE A 44 5.37 10.89 -1.76
CA PHE A 44 5.02 11.96 -2.69
C PHE A 44 3.72 11.60 -3.38
N ALA A 45 2.68 12.41 -3.15
CA ALA A 45 1.37 12.20 -3.76
C ALA A 45 1.41 12.29 -5.29
N HIS A 46 2.37 13.04 -5.84
CA HIS A 46 2.57 13.21 -7.27
C HIS A 46 4.00 12.81 -7.64
N GLN A 47 4.12 11.81 -8.51
CA GLN A 47 5.42 11.26 -8.93
C GLN A 47 6.11 12.14 -9.97
N ASN A 48 5.33 12.93 -10.72
CA ASN A 48 5.84 13.92 -11.67
C ASN A 48 5.08 15.21 -11.44
N VAL A 49 5.79 16.34 -11.31
CA VAL A 49 5.19 17.64 -11.07
C VAL A 49 5.81 18.65 -12.01
N GLU A 50 4.96 19.41 -12.70
CA GLU A 50 5.36 20.60 -13.45
C GLU A 50 4.94 21.83 -12.66
N ARG A 51 5.88 22.76 -12.43
CA ARG A 51 5.61 24.01 -11.68
C ARG A 51 5.99 25.22 -12.54
N ILE A 52 5.04 26.16 -12.66
CA ILE A 52 5.25 27.47 -13.30
C ILE A 52 5.44 28.50 -12.19
N LEU A 53 6.54 29.27 -12.26
CA LEU A 53 6.81 30.42 -11.41
C LEU A 53 6.14 31.66 -11.99
N VAL A 54 5.32 32.36 -11.21
CA VAL A 54 4.71 33.63 -11.63
C VAL A 54 5.35 34.78 -10.86
N LEU A 55 6.09 35.61 -11.60
CA LEU A 55 6.84 36.75 -11.08
C LEU A 55 6.03 38.05 -11.17
N GLY A 56 6.40 39.03 -10.35
CA GLY A 56 5.73 40.32 -10.24
C GLY A 56 4.58 40.28 -9.25
N ASN A 57 3.62 41.19 -9.41
CA ASN A 57 2.44 41.26 -8.57
C ASN A 57 1.35 40.32 -9.12
N ASP A 58 0.90 39.39 -8.29
CA ASP A 58 -0.29 38.56 -8.56
C ASP A 58 -1.39 38.94 -7.56
N GLU A 59 -2.48 39.52 -8.06
CA GLU A 59 -3.57 40.02 -7.20
C GLU A 59 -4.43 38.89 -6.62
N ASN A 60 -4.30 37.66 -7.14
CA ASN A 60 -5.21 36.55 -6.83
C ASN A 60 -4.61 35.50 -5.89
N ARG A 61 -3.30 35.52 -5.66
CA ARG A 61 -2.61 34.55 -4.79
C ARG A 61 -1.30 35.10 -4.25
N ASP A 62 -0.86 34.57 -3.11
CA ASP A 62 0.48 34.84 -2.60
C ASP A 62 1.53 34.15 -3.49
N ASN A 63 2.34 34.96 -4.17
CA ASN A 63 3.45 34.54 -4.99
C ASN A 63 4.81 35.02 -4.42
N THR A 64 4.90 35.30 -3.11
CA THR A 64 6.13 35.75 -2.45
C THR A 64 7.29 34.80 -2.72
N LYS A 65 7.09 33.49 -2.55
CA LYS A 65 8.12 32.48 -2.83
C LYS A 65 8.47 32.39 -4.31
N ASP A 66 7.50 32.57 -5.21
CA ASP A 66 7.78 32.57 -6.65
C ASP A 66 8.68 33.77 -7.01
N ASN A 67 8.41 34.95 -6.43
CA ASN A 67 9.24 36.16 -6.58
C ASN A 67 10.65 36.03 -5.96
N GLU A 68 10.79 35.21 -4.93
CA GLU A 68 12.08 34.84 -4.34
C GLU A 68 12.79 33.69 -5.10
N HIS A 69 12.19 33.19 -6.17
CA HIS A 69 12.66 32.02 -6.92
C HIS A 69 12.78 30.73 -6.08
N ILE A 70 11.89 30.56 -5.09
CA ILE A 70 11.85 29.40 -4.19
C ILE A 70 10.71 28.45 -4.59
N ILE A 71 11.03 27.15 -4.72
CA ILE A 71 10.06 26.08 -5.01
C ILE A 71 10.06 25.09 -3.85
N ASN A 72 8.87 24.65 -3.41
CA ASN A 72 8.73 23.61 -2.38
C ASN A 72 8.19 22.32 -3.00
N ILE A 73 8.81 21.19 -2.67
CA ILE A 73 8.33 19.84 -2.97
C ILE A 73 7.91 19.23 -1.64
N VAL A 74 6.69 18.70 -1.57
CA VAL A 74 6.07 18.26 -0.32
C VAL A 74 5.70 16.78 -0.35
N SER A 75 5.95 16.08 0.75
CA SER A 75 5.46 14.72 1.02
C SER A 75 4.33 14.77 2.04
N THR A 76 3.54 13.69 2.10
CA THR A 76 2.58 13.44 3.19
C THR A 76 3.22 12.60 4.27
#